data_AF-A0A3S4J024-F1
#
_entry.id   AF-A0A3S4J024-F1
#
_cell.length_a   1.000
_cell.length_b   1.000
_cell.length_c   1.000
_cell.angle_alpha   90.00
_cell.angle_beta   90.00
_cell.angle_gamma   90.00
#
_symmetry.space_group_name_H-M   'P 1'
#
loop_
_entity.id
_entity.type
_entity.pdbx_description
1 polymer ?
#
loop_
_entity_poly.entity_id
_entity_poly.type
_entity_poly.pdbx_seq_one_letter_code
_entity_poly.pdbx_strand_id
1 'polypeptide(L)' 'MLNGIPNRISLAGHTDDFPYANGEKGYSNWELSADRANASRRELVAGGLDNGKVLRVVGMAATMRLSESRS' A
#
# COMPACT_ATOMS: atom_id res chain seq x y z
N MET A 1 -17.57 -11.14 -6.20
CA MET A 1 -16.78 -10.90 -4.96
C MET A 1 -15.38 -11.46 -5.13
N LEU A 2 -14.35 -10.89 -4.48
CA LEU A 2 -12.95 -11.29 -4.64
C LEU A 2 -12.67 -12.76 -4.25
N ASN A 3 -13.45 -13.34 -3.33
CA ASN A 3 -13.36 -14.75 -2.95
C ASN A 3 -13.97 -15.71 -3.99
N GLY A 4 -14.80 -15.23 -4.91
CA GLY A 4 -15.47 -16.08 -5.91
C GLY A 4 -14.57 -16.61 -7.01
N ILE A 5 -13.28 -16.23 -7.00
CA ILE A 5 -12.27 -16.66 -7.98
C ILE A 5 -10.99 -17.12 -7.25
N PRO A 6 -10.19 -18.03 -7.83
CA PRO A 6 -9.04 -18.60 -7.15
C PRO A 6 -7.81 -17.67 -7.10
N ASN A 7 -7.83 -16.56 -7.84
CA ASN A 7 -6.67 -15.70 -8.02
C ASN A 7 -6.19 -15.06 -6.70
N ARG A 8 -4.86 -14.95 -6.57
CA ARG A 8 -4.21 -14.21 -5.48
C ARG A 8 -4.10 -12.72 -5.82
N ILE A 9 -3.94 -11.90 -4.78
CA ILE A 9 -3.95 -10.44 -4.84
C ILE A 9 -2.57 -9.91 -4.40
N SER A 10 -2.05 -8.93 -5.13
CA SER A 10 -0.92 -8.10 -4.68
C SER A 10 -1.47 -6.74 -4.28
N LEU A 11 -1.11 -6.24 -3.10
CA LEU A 11 -1.48 -4.90 -2.63
C LEU A 11 -0.24 -4.01 -2.66
N ALA A 12 -0.30 -2.91 -3.40
CA ALA A 12 0.75 -1.90 -3.45
C ALA A 12 0.22 -0.58 -2.89
N GLY A 13 0.97 0.01 -1.96
CA GLY A 13 0.70 1.34 -1.43
C GLY A 13 1.54 2.37 -2.15
N HIS A 14 0.91 3.50 -2.46
CA HIS A 14 1.55 4.68 -3.06
C HIS A 14 1.23 5.87 -2.18
N THR A 15 2.21 6.75 -2.01
CA THR A 15 2.04 8.05 -1.35
C THR A 15 2.43 9.15 -2.32
N ASP A 16 2.11 10.38 -1.97
CA ASP A 16 2.61 11.55 -2.68
C ASP A 16 4.11 11.75 -2.40
N ASP A 17 4.61 12.87 -2.90
CA ASP A 17 6.00 13.25 -2.90
C ASP A 17 6.43 14.27 -1.87
N PHE A 18 5.45 14.79 -1.15
CA PHE A 18 5.74 15.67 -0.04
C PHE A 18 6.57 14.87 0.97
N PRO A 19 7.74 15.37 1.39
CA PRO A 19 8.58 14.67 2.35
C PRO A 19 7.78 14.41 3.62
N TYR A 20 7.63 13.14 3.97
CA TYR A 20 7.13 12.79 5.29
C TYR A 20 8.17 13.20 6.34
N ALA A 21 7.70 13.63 7.53
CA ALA A 21 8.54 14.22 8.55
C ALA A 21 9.75 13.33 8.88
N ASN A 22 10.95 13.93 8.89
CA ASN A 22 12.29 13.31 9.04
C ASN A 22 12.94 12.70 7.78
N GLY A 23 12.28 12.72 6.62
CA GLY A 23 12.84 12.22 5.37
C GLY A 23 13.24 10.74 5.44
N GLU A 24 14.20 10.30 4.62
CA GLU A 24 14.62 8.88 4.56
C GLU A 24 15.44 8.39 5.76
N LYS A 25 15.81 9.28 6.69
CA LYS A 25 16.56 8.89 7.91
C LYS A 25 15.65 8.35 9.01
N GLY A 26 14.34 8.50 8.86
CA GLY A 26 13.33 8.03 9.81
C GLY A 26 12.12 7.47 9.06
N TYR A 27 10.95 7.60 9.67
CA TYR A 27 9.71 7.21 9.00
C TYR A 27 9.46 8.10 7.78
N SER A 28 9.39 7.48 6.62
CA SER A 28 9.33 8.16 5.34
C SER A 28 8.10 7.71 4.55
N ASN A 29 8.02 8.16 3.30
CA ASN A 29 7.01 7.68 2.37
C ASN A 29 7.14 6.17 2.07
N TRP A 30 8.31 5.57 2.30
CA TRP A 30 8.48 4.11 2.23
C TRP A 30 7.64 3.41 3.29
N GLU A 31 7.82 3.75 4.56
CA GLU A 31 7.08 3.16 5.68
C GLU A 31 5.59 3.46 5.56
N LEU A 32 5.23 4.73 5.28
CA LEU A 32 3.83 5.14 5.13
C LEU A 32 3.10 4.34 4.05
N SER A 33 3.74 4.15 2.90
CA SER A 33 3.13 3.44 1.79
C SER A 33 2.92 1.96 2.10
N ALA A 34 3.90 1.30 2.74
CA ALA A 34 3.78 -0.09 3.17
C ALA A 34 2.72 -0.27 4.26
N ASP A 35 2.65 0.66 5.23
CA ASP A 35 1.68 0.65 6.32
C ASP A 35 0.25 0.83 5.81
N ARG A 36 0.03 1.76 4.88
CA ARG A 36 -1.28 1.93 4.22
C ARG A 36 -1.69 0.68 3.46
N ALA A 37 -0.78 0.05 2.72
CA ALA A 37 -1.09 -1.19 2.00
C ALA A 37 -1.45 -2.33 2.97
N ASN A 38 -0.76 -2.44 4.11
CA ASN A 38 -1.08 -3.41 5.16
C ASN A 38 -2.37 -3.06 5.93
N ALA A 39 -2.68 -1.79 6.14
CA ALA A 39 -3.94 -1.36 6.73
C ALA A 39 -5.11 -1.82 5.83
N SER A 40 -5.06 -1.53 4.54
CA SER A 40 -6.04 -2.02 3.56
C SER A 40 -6.13 -3.55 3.54
N ARG A 41 -5.00 -4.26 3.67
CA ARG A 41 -5.00 -5.73 3.80
C ARG A 41 -5.81 -6.20 5.00
N ARG A 42 -5.66 -5.56 6.16
CA ARG A 42 -6.40 -5.91 7.39
C ARG A 42 -7.89 -5.65 7.22
N GLU A 43 -8.27 -4.54 6.60
CA GLU A 43 -9.67 -4.23 6.32
C GLU A 43 -10.32 -5.21 5.34
N LEU A 44 -9.58 -5.65 4.30
CA LEU A 44 -10.07 -6.70 3.40
C LEU A 44 -10.32 -8.01 4.14
N VAL A 45 -9.43 -8.42 5.04
CA VAL A 45 -9.60 -9.62 5.87
C VAL A 45 -10.78 -9.45 6.83
N ALA A 46 -10.91 -8.29 7.47
CA ALA A 46 -12.06 -7.97 8.32
C ALA A 46 -13.38 -8.03 7.54
N GLY A 47 -13.37 -7.63 6.27
CA GLY A 47 -14.49 -7.76 5.32
C GLY A 47 -14.70 -9.18 4.76
N GLY A 48 -13.95 -10.18 5.23
CA GLY A 48 -14.14 -11.59 4.88
C GLY A 48 -13.30 -12.09 3.71
N LEU A 49 -12.25 -11.37 3.27
CA LEU A 49 -11.30 -11.91 2.29
C LEU A 49 -10.60 -13.17 2.85
N ASP A 50 -10.58 -14.25 2.08
CA ASP A 50 -10.03 -15.52 2.57
C ASP A 50 -8.53 -15.41 2.92
N ASN A 51 -8.15 -16.08 4.00
CA ASN A 51 -6.75 -16.19 4.40
C ASN A 51 -5.91 -16.79 3.25
N GLY A 52 -4.74 -16.20 2.97
CA GLY A 52 -3.84 -16.63 1.89
C GLY A 52 -4.13 -16.04 0.51
N LYS A 53 -5.27 -15.35 0.31
CA LYS A 53 -5.57 -14.62 -0.94
C LYS A 53 -4.58 -13.52 -1.24
N VAL A 54 -4.03 -12.88 -0.22
CA VAL A 54 -2.98 -11.86 -0.39
C VAL A 54 -1.64 -12.55 -0.56
N LEU A 55 -1.01 -12.35 -1.72
CA LEU A 55 0.30 -12.89 -2.06
C LEU A 55 1.43 -12.03 -1.51
N ARG A 56 1.33 -10.70 -1.64
CA ARG A 56 2.33 -9.76 -1.17
C ARG A 56 1.73 -8.39 -0.88
N VAL A 57 2.43 -7.66 -0.03
CA VAL A 57 2.22 -6.24 0.25
C VAL A 57 3.49 -5.49 -0.12
N VAL A 58 3.37 -4.36 -0.81
CA VAL A 58 4.50 -3.57 -1.32
C VAL A 58 4.29 -2.10 -0.97
N GLY A 59 5.32 -1.44 -0.45
CA GLY A 59 5.37 0.02 -0.35
C GLY A 59 6.17 0.59 -1.52
N MET A 60 5.57 1.49 -2.30
CA MET A 60 6.20 2.13 -3.46
C MET A 60 6.61 3.58 -3.22
N ALA A 61 6.31 4.13 -2.03
CA ALA A 61 6.50 5.54 -1.72
C ALA A 61 5.93 6.42 -2.86
N ALA A 62 6.74 7.38 -3.30
CA ALA A 62 6.43 8.32 -4.37
C ALA A 62 7.07 7.94 -5.72
N THR A 63 7.53 6.70 -5.89
CA THR A 63 8.36 6.30 -7.06
C THR A 63 7.56 6.07 -8.34
N MET A 64 6.23 5.90 -8.23
CA MET A 64 5.31 5.72 -9.37
C MET A 64 4.27 6.84 -9.43
N ARG A 65 4.69 8.10 -9.38
CA ARG A 65 3.78 9.25 -9.51
C ARG A 65 3.14 9.32 -10.89
N LEU A 66 1.87 9.72 -10.91
CA LEU A 66 1.09 9.88 -12.14
C LEU A 66 0.81 11.36 -12.48
N SER A 67 1.05 12.27 -11.55
CA SER A 67 0.93 13.71 -11.75
C SER A 67 2.05 14.45 -11.00
N GLU A 68 2.42 15.61 -11.49
CA GLU A 68 3.33 16.49 -10.76
C GLU A 68 2.63 17.15 -9.57
N SER A 69 3.38 17.32 -8.49
CA SER A 69 3.01 18.18 -7.38
C SER A 69 2.99 19.61 -7.88
N ARG A 70 1.80 20.23 -7.91
CA ARG A 70 1.68 21.66 -8.18
C ARG A 70 2.15 22.41 -6.95
N SER A 71 3.29 23.09 -7.09
CA SER A 71 3.76 24.13 -6.16
C SER A 71 2.81 25.33 -6.15
#